data_AF-A0A944RQK3-F1
#
_entry.id   AF-A0A944RQK3-F1
#
_cell.length_a   1.000
_cell.length_b   1.000
_cell.length_c   1.000
_cell.angle_alpha   90.00
_cell.angle_beta   90.00
_cell.angle_gamma   90.00
#
_symmetry.space_group_name_H-M   'P 1'
#
loop_
_entity.id
_entity.type
_entity.pdbx_description
1 polymer ?
#
loop_
_entity_poly.entity_id
_entity_poly.type
_entity_poly.pdbx_seq_one_letter_code
_entity_poly.pdbx_strand_id
1 'polypeptide(L)'
;MTKVSDINIAFSEKKMSIRLPYPDDWEVKDLQILEKKDSVSEVKVLLAVELIHNEKIIKDMCYLEGDIEREKPKILDPLVNPVKTGHILPLRNRFDFDDENEAKEHIKTGFASLLMDNDYKIEDYPGVDLYGIIKKRSFFIMITSCFDENAAEKSRQLIELRKEHKHKNDYGLIVMAFQEPFGIPLSVQESWVMANVDKLSSHRVGVYGVDNSDPNRIYPFTIYPQVYGLLRYFVASSRQWQDVRTQYLMSRGS
;
A
#
# COMPACT_ATOMS: atom_id res chain seq x y z
N MET A 1 7.12 -13.77 -37.53
CA MET A 1 6.86 -12.33 -37.73
C MET A 1 5.45 -12.10 -37.27
N THR A 2 5.24 -11.19 -36.32
CA THR A 2 3.92 -11.00 -35.69
C THR A 2 3.09 -10.06 -36.57
N LYS A 3 1.86 -10.42 -36.88
CA LYS A 3 0.94 -9.57 -37.64
C LYS A 3 0.04 -8.74 -36.74
N VAL A 4 -0.60 -7.72 -37.29
CA VAL A 4 -1.62 -6.93 -36.60
C VAL A 4 -2.77 -7.83 -36.11
N SER A 5 -3.16 -8.83 -36.90
CA SER A 5 -4.14 -9.85 -36.50
C SER A 5 -3.72 -10.63 -35.24
N ASP A 6 -2.45 -11.04 -35.15
CA ASP A 6 -1.94 -11.76 -33.98
C ASP A 6 -1.99 -10.89 -32.71
N ILE A 7 -1.69 -9.59 -32.84
CA ILE A 7 -1.79 -8.62 -31.72
C ILE A 7 -3.25 -8.41 -31.30
N ASN A 8 -4.16 -8.27 -32.26
CA ASN A 8 -5.60 -8.13 -31.99
C ASN A 8 -6.18 -9.38 -31.31
N ILE A 9 -5.73 -10.58 -31.71
CA ILE A 9 -6.07 -11.84 -31.02
C ILE A 9 -5.52 -11.82 -29.59
N ALA A 10 -4.26 -11.42 -29.38
CA ALA A 10 -3.68 -11.36 -28.05
C ALA A 10 -4.40 -10.36 -27.11
N PHE A 11 -4.90 -9.23 -27.63
CA PHE A 11 -5.77 -8.32 -26.86
C PHE A 11 -7.10 -8.99 -26.50
N SER A 12 -7.73 -9.67 -27.45
CA SER A 12 -8.98 -10.40 -27.23
C SER A 12 -8.83 -11.56 -26.23
N GLU A 13 -7.73 -12.32 -26.29
CA GLU A 13 -7.42 -13.39 -25.33
C GLU A 13 -7.23 -12.85 -23.91
N LYS A 14 -6.69 -11.63 -23.80
CA LYS A 14 -6.59 -10.89 -22.53
C LYS A 14 -7.88 -10.19 -22.13
N LYS A 15 -8.99 -10.47 -22.83
CA LYS A 15 -10.32 -9.89 -22.59
C LYS A 15 -10.33 -8.36 -22.65
N MET A 16 -9.44 -7.78 -23.45
CA MET A 16 -9.39 -6.35 -23.72
C MET A 16 -10.07 -6.09 -25.06
N SER A 17 -11.12 -5.28 -25.05
CA SER A 17 -11.88 -4.90 -26.25
C SER A 17 -11.20 -3.75 -27.01
N ILE A 18 -9.88 -3.85 -27.20
CA ILE A 18 -9.08 -2.90 -27.97
C ILE A 18 -8.52 -3.58 -29.22
N ARG A 19 -8.38 -2.82 -30.31
CA ARG A 19 -7.79 -3.28 -31.57
C ARG A 19 -6.88 -2.22 -32.14
N LEU A 20 -5.78 -2.65 -32.75
CA LEU A 20 -4.95 -1.78 -33.55
C LEU A 20 -5.72 -1.30 -34.79
N PRO A 21 -5.67 -0.01 -35.15
CA PRO A 21 -6.42 0.57 -36.27
C PRO A 21 -5.70 0.35 -37.61
N TYR A 22 -5.11 -0.83 -37.82
CA TYR A 22 -4.34 -1.15 -39.03
C TYR A 22 -4.87 -2.43 -39.69
N PRO A 23 -4.60 -2.63 -40.99
CA PRO A 23 -4.96 -3.87 -41.67
C PRO A 23 -4.29 -5.11 -41.04
N ASP A 24 -5.07 -6.19 -40.92
CA ASP A 24 -4.71 -7.41 -40.19
C ASP A 24 -3.48 -8.15 -40.76
N ASP A 25 -3.17 -7.92 -42.03
CA ASP A 25 -2.08 -8.54 -42.78
C ASP A 25 -0.74 -7.80 -42.63
N TRP A 26 -0.74 -6.59 -42.06
CA TRP A 26 0.48 -5.82 -41.83
C TRP A 26 1.35 -6.46 -40.75
N GLU A 27 2.66 -6.36 -40.92
CA GLU A 27 3.64 -6.92 -39.99
C GLU A 27 4.00 -5.89 -38.92
N VAL A 28 4.02 -6.32 -37.66
CA VAL A 28 4.43 -5.52 -36.51
C VAL A 28 5.89 -5.84 -36.22
N LYS A 29 6.76 -4.85 -36.41
CA LYS A 29 8.19 -4.96 -36.11
C LYS A 29 8.50 -4.66 -34.65
N ASP A 30 7.88 -3.62 -34.10
CA ASP A 30 8.01 -3.26 -32.69
C ASP A 30 6.71 -2.64 -32.16
N LEU A 31 6.43 -2.85 -30.88
CA LEU A 31 5.25 -2.32 -30.20
C LEU A 31 5.60 -2.00 -28.75
N GLN A 32 5.55 -0.73 -28.40
CA GLN A 32 5.88 -0.22 -27.08
C GLN A 32 4.66 0.44 -26.44
N ILE A 33 4.37 0.08 -25.19
CA ILE A 33 3.37 0.76 -24.38
C ILE A 33 4.00 2.01 -23.79
N LEU A 34 3.52 3.18 -24.18
CA LEU A 34 3.98 4.47 -23.65
C LEU A 34 3.22 4.86 -22.39
N GLU A 35 1.90 4.62 -22.37
CA GLU A 35 1.04 4.91 -21.23
C GLU A 35 -0.08 3.87 -21.15
N LYS A 36 -0.45 3.47 -19.92
CA LYS A 36 -1.59 2.60 -19.68
C LYS A 36 -2.36 3.09 -18.46
N LYS A 37 -3.66 3.34 -18.63
CA LYS A 37 -4.62 3.65 -17.56
C LYS A 37 -5.67 2.57 -17.51
N ASP A 38 -5.74 1.89 -16.36
CA ASP A 38 -6.72 0.85 -16.07
C ASP A 38 -7.81 1.42 -15.17
N SER A 39 -9.07 1.30 -15.60
CA SER A 39 -10.27 1.54 -14.81
C SER A 39 -10.93 0.21 -14.42
N VAL A 40 -12.08 0.27 -13.73
CA VAL A 40 -12.84 -0.92 -13.32
C VAL A 40 -13.35 -1.72 -14.53
N SER A 41 -13.83 -1.03 -15.56
CA SER A 41 -14.45 -1.62 -16.75
C SER A 41 -13.71 -1.32 -18.05
N GLU A 42 -12.69 -0.46 -18.03
CA GLU A 42 -12.14 0.15 -19.23
C GLU A 42 -10.61 0.19 -19.16
N VAL A 43 -9.95 0.12 -20.32
CA VAL A 43 -8.53 0.36 -20.48
C VAL A 43 -8.28 1.40 -21.55
N LYS A 44 -7.40 2.35 -21.23
CA LYS A 44 -6.87 3.34 -22.16
C LYS A 44 -5.38 3.10 -22.30
N VAL A 45 -4.91 2.88 -23.52
CA VAL A 45 -3.50 2.56 -23.83
C VAL A 45 -2.98 3.49 -24.91
N LEU A 46 -1.85 4.13 -24.65
CA LEU A 46 -1.05 4.80 -25.67
C LEU A 46 0.09 3.88 -26.10
N LEU A 47 0.16 3.56 -27.38
CA LEU A 47 1.15 2.68 -27.98
C LEU A 47 2.01 3.46 -28.97
N ALA A 48 3.30 3.19 -29.01
CA ALA A 48 4.14 3.43 -30.19
C ALA A 48 4.25 2.12 -30.97
N VAL A 49 3.99 2.15 -32.28
CA VAL A 49 3.98 0.97 -33.14
C VAL A 49 4.90 1.21 -34.33
N GLU A 50 5.75 0.24 -34.61
CA GLU A 50 6.58 0.17 -35.82
C GLU A 50 6.06 -0.98 -36.71
N LEU A 51 5.53 -0.63 -37.89
CA LEU A 51 4.90 -1.54 -38.84
C LEU A 51 5.77 -1.69 -40.08
N ILE A 52 5.71 -2.86 -40.73
CA ILE A 52 6.30 -3.10 -42.04
C ILE A 52 5.17 -3.29 -43.05
N HIS A 53 5.17 -2.47 -44.09
CA HIS A 53 4.26 -2.59 -45.22
C HIS A 53 5.03 -2.34 -46.53
N ASN A 54 4.98 -3.28 -47.47
CA ASN A 54 5.68 -3.21 -48.76
C ASN A 54 7.17 -2.82 -48.59
N GLU A 55 7.88 -3.51 -47.69
CA GLU A 55 9.30 -3.29 -47.34
C GLU A 55 9.63 -1.92 -46.72
N LYS A 56 8.62 -1.08 -46.44
CA LYS A 56 8.78 0.21 -45.75
C LYS A 56 8.40 0.09 -44.28
N ILE A 57 9.20 0.76 -43.45
CA ILE A 57 8.95 0.91 -42.03
C ILE A 57 8.06 2.14 -41.81
N ILE A 58 6.93 1.94 -41.15
CA ILE A 58 6.00 2.99 -40.73
C ILE A 58 6.07 3.07 -39.20
N LYS A 59 6.26 4.26 -38.64
CA LYS A 59 6.26 4.51 -37.19
C LYS A 59 5.08 5.40 -36.86
N ASP A 60 4.28 5.00 -35.89
CA ASP A 60 3.09 5.74 -35.48
C ASP A 60 2.81 5.61 -33.98
N MET A 61 1.95 6.46 -33.45
CA MET A 61 1.44 6.41 -32.09
C MET A 61 -0.08 6.25 -32.09
N CYS A 62 -0.57 5.23 -31.38
CA CYS A 62 -1.99 4.91 -31.31
C CYS A 62 -2.51 5.08 -29.90
N TYR A 63 -3.60 5.83 -29.75
CA TYR A 63 -4.39 5.85 -28.53
C TYR A 63 -5.58 4.91 -28.69
N LEU A 64 -5.67 3.90 -27.83
CA LEU A 64 -6.70 2.88 -27.86
C LEU A 64 -7.51 2.91 -26.56
N GLU A 65 -8.82 2.79 -26.70
CA GLU A 65 -9.78 2.75 -25.60
C GLU A 65 -10.72 1.57 -25.80
N GLY A 66 -11.00 0.81 -24.75
CA GLY A 66 -11.93 -0.30 -24.84
C GLY A 66 -12.24 -0.94 -23.49
N ASP A 67 -13.34 -1.69 -23.46
CA ASP A 67 -13.79 -2.37 -22.25
C ASP A 67 -12.89 -3.57 -21.92
N ILE A 68 -12.61 -3.78 -20.63
CA ILE A 68 -11.99 -5.03 -20.14
C ILE A 68 -13.05 -5.88 -19.44
N GLU A 69 -13.32 -7.05 -20.00
CA GLU A 69 -14.03 -8.10 -19.27
C GLU A 69 -13.07 -8.80 -18.32
N ARG A 70 -12.91 -8.23 -17.13
CA ARG A 70 -12.28 -8.97 -16.04
C ARG A 70 -13.23 -10.08 -15.65
N GLU A 71 -12.73 -11.32 -15.50
CA GLU A 71 -13.47 -12.30 -14.72
C GLU A 71 -13.81 -11.60 -13.42
N LYS A 72 -15.11 -11.54 -13.09
CA LYS A 72 -15.53 -11.11 -11.76
C LYS A 72 -14.56 -11.82 -10.83
N PRO A 73 -13.75 -11.09 -10.03
CA PRO A 73 -12.98 -11.78 -9.02
C PRO A 73 -13.98 -12.68 -8.34
N LYS A 74 -13.68 -14.00 -8.25
CA LYS A 74 -14.40 -14.88 -7.32
C LYS A 74 -14.64 -14.00 -6.13
N ILE A 75 -15.90 -13.78 -5.77
CA ILE A 75 -16.26 -12.96 -4.63
C ILE A 75 -15.43 -13.58 -3.51
N LEU A 76 -14.28 -12.97 -3.22
CA LEU A 76 -13.51 -13.27 -2.04
C LEU A 76 -14.53 -12.91 -1.00
N ASP A 77 -14.92 -13.90 -0.20
CA ASP A 77 -15.88 -13.73 0.89
C ASP A 77 -15.71 -12.32 1.44
N PRO A 78 -16.78 -11.51 1.42
CA PRO A 78 -16.71 -10.05 1.59
C PRO A 78 -15.71 -9.78 2.68
N LEU A 79 -14.56 -9.16 2.35
CA LEU A 79 -13.36 -9.06 3.19
C LEU A 79 -13.76 -9.09 4.65
N VAL A 80 -13.85 -10.29 5.23
CA VAL A 80 -14.40 -10.42 6.58
C VAL A 80 -13.44 -9.57 7.41
N ASN A 81 -13.98 -8.56 8.11
CA ASN A 81 -13.20 -7.73 9.02
C ASN A 81 -12.26 -8.68 9.74
N PRO A 82 -10.94 -8.49 9.67
CA PRO A 82 -9.98 -9.45 10.20
C PRO A 82 -10.37 -9.73 11.65
N VAL A 83 -10.95 -10.91 11.88
CA VAL A 83 -11.47 -11.29 13.18
C VAL A 83 -10.23 -11.53 14.01
N LYS A 84 -9.93 -10.61 14.94
CA LYS A 84 -8.93 -10.85 15.97
C LYS A 84 -9.32 -12.13 16.71
N THR A 85 -8.53 -13.18 16.54
CA THR A 85 -8.77 -14.48 17.17
C THR A 85 -8.11 -14.59 18.54
N GLY A 86 -7.14 -13.73 18.86
CA GLY A 86 -6.32 -13.80 20.07
C GLY A 86 -6.96 -13.14 21.29
N HIS A 87 -6.99 -11.81 21.36
CA HIS A 87 -7.60 -11.03 22.45
C HIS A 87 -7.93 -9.62 21.94
N ILE A 88 -9.18 -9.19 22.07
CA ILE A 88 -9.57 -7.80 21.75
C ILE A 88 -9.03 -6.91 22.87
N LEU A 89 -8.16 -5.96 22.52
CA LEU A 89 -7.63 -4.99 23.47
C LEU A 89 -8.75 -4.04 23.91
N PRO A 90 -8.73 -3.58 25.18
CA PRO A 90 -9.75 -2.67 25.68
C PRO A 90 -9.72 -1.34 24.92
N LEU A 91 -10.90 -0.82 24.62
CA LEU A 91 -11.05 0.53 24.06
C LEU A 91 -10.68 1.58 25.11
N ARG A 92 -10.09 2.68 24.66
CA ARG A 92 -9.85 3.85 25.50
C ARG A 92 -11.10 4.71 25.54
N ASN A 93 -11.40 5.25 26.71
CA ASN A 93 -12.48 6.21 26.93
C ASN A 93 -12.06 7.66 26.61
N ARG A 94 -10.82 7.86 26.17
CA ARG A 94 -10.24 9.15 25.83
C ARG A 94 -9.43 9.06 24.53
N PHE A 95 -9.24 10.21 23.89
CA PHE A 95 -8.53 10.35 22.63
C PHE A 95 -7.07 10.82 22.80
N ASP A 96 -6.82 11.52 23.89
CA ASP A 96 -5.53 12.06 24.30
C ASP A 96 -4.74 11.06 25.17
N PHE A 97 -3.50 11.44 25.44
CA PHE A 97 -2.52 10.70 26.24
C PHE A 97 -1.92 11.67 27.24
N ASP A 98 -1.61 11.18 28.44
CA ASP A 98 -1.00 11.97 29.50
C ASP A 98 0.43 12.37 29.13
N ASP A 99 1.15 11.47 28.46
CA ASP A 99 2.51 11.70 27.98
C ASP A 99 2.87 10.85 26.74
N GLU A 100 4.08 11.07 26.23
CA GLU A 100 4.61 10.38 25.06
C GLU A 100 4.83 8.87 25.29
N ASN A 101 5.13 8.46 26.53
CA ASN A 101 5.38 7.06 26.86
C ASN A 101 4.08 6.26 26.85
N GLU A 102 2.99 6.83 27.39
CA GLU A 102 1.67 6.23 27.31
C GLU A 102 1.24 6.01 25.85
N ALA A 103 1.48 7.00 24.99
CA ALA A 103 1.20 6.86 23.55
C ALA A 103 2.05 5.77 22.89
N LYS A 104 3.34 5.70 23.19
CA LYS A 104 4.23 4.65 22.67
C LYS A 104 3.80 3.26 23.11
N GLU A 105 3.45 3.08 24.38
CA GLU A 105 2.97 1.78 24.90
C GLU A 105 1.62 1.38 24.29
N HIS A 106 0.72 2.34 24.07
CA HIS A 106 -0.53 2.10 23.33
C HIS A 106 -0.27 1.61 21.90
N ILE A 107 0.60 2.30 21.16
CA ILE A 107 0.99 1.92 19.80
C ILE A 107 1.64 0.53 19.79
N LYS A 108 2.59 0.30 20.71
CA LYS A 108 3.33 -0.96 20.84
C LYS A 108 2.39 -2.12 21.12
N THR A 109 1.48 -1.95 22.07
CA THR A 109 0.50 -2.98 22.44
C THR A 109 -0.46 -3.29 21.29
N GLY A 110 -1.00 -2.26 20.64
CA GLY A 110 -1.90 -2.43 19.50
C GLY A 110 -1.23 -3.18 18.34
N PHE A 111 -0.03 -2.75 17.94
CA PHE A 111 0.68 -3.37 16.82
C PHE A 111 1.22 -4.77 17.16
N ALA A 112 1.71 -5.00 18.39
CA ALA A 112 2.13 -6.33 18.85
C ALA A 112 0.95 -7.32 18.84
N SER A 113 -0.24 -6.90 19.29
CA SER A 113 -1.45 -7.73 19.20
C SER A 113 -1.78 -8.08 17.74
N LEU A 114 -1.71 -7.12 16.80
CA LEU A 114 -1.92 -7.41 15.38
C LEU A 114 -0.92 -8.44 14.84
N LEU A 115 0.36 -8.33 15.20
CA LEU A 115 1.37 -9.29 14.80
C LEU A 115 1.08 -10.70 15.35
N MET A 116 0.76 -10.81 16.63
CA MET A 116 0.43 -12.10 17.26
C MET A 116 -0.81 -12.74 16.66
N ASP A 117 -1.84 -11.97 16.33
CA ASP A 117 -3.03 -12.44 15.61
C ASP A 117 -2.71 -12.95 14.19
N ASN A 118 -1.51 -12.66 13.68
CA ASN A 118 -1.01 -13.09 12.38
C ASN A 118 0.21 -14.04 12.51
N ASP A 119 0.25 -14.83 13.59
CA ASP A 119 1.24 -15.89 13.86
C ASP A 119 2.69 -15.43 14.05
N TYR A 120 2.94 -14.13 14.24
CA TYR A 120 4.27 -13.66 14.60
C TYR A 120 4.56 -13.96 16.07
N LYS A 121 5.79 -14.38 16.34
CA LYS A 121 6.36 -14.37 17.69
C LYS A 121 7.04 -13.04 17.93
N ILE A 122 6.76 -12.42 19.07
CA ILE A 122 7.45 -11.20 19.49
C ILE A 122 8.71 -11.58 20.25
N GLU A 123 9.84 -11.03 19.83
CA GLU A 123 11.15 -11.24 20.44
C GLU A 123 11.86 -9.90 20.60
N ASP A 124 12.93 -9.86 21.39
CA ASP A 124 13.77 -8.68 21.52
C ASP A 124 14.79 -8.63 20.37
N TYR A 125 14.98 -7.44 19.80
CA TYR A 125 16.04 -7.19 18.83
C TYR A 125 16.69 -5.83 19.11
N PRO A 126 18.03 -5.73 19.19
CA PRO A 126 18.69 -4.46 19.46
C PRO A 126 18.38 -3.39 18.42
N GLY A 127 18.05 -2.19 18.87
CA GLY A 127 17.87 -1.02 18.00
C GLY A 127 16.51 -0.92 17.31
N VAL A 128 15.51 -1.70 17.72
CA VAL A 128 14.11 -1.54 17.29
C VAL A 128 13.18 -1.54 18.50
N ASP A 129 12.00 -0.93 18.37
CA ASP A 129 11.03 -0.81 19.47
C ASP A 129 10.14 -2.06 19.59
N LEU A 130 9.92 -2.76 18.47
CA LEU A 130 9.20 -4.02 18.39
C LEU A 130 9.79 -4.88 17.28
N TYR A 131 9.88 -6.19 17.54
CA TYR A 131 10.41 -7.15 16.58
C TYR A 131 9.53 -8.40 16.55
N GLY A 132 9.07 -8.74 15.35
CA GLY A 132 8.24 -9.93 15.11
C GLY A 132 8.95 -10.92 14.20
N ILE A 133 8.84 -12.21 14.48
CA ILE A 133 9.36 -13.28 13.63
C ILE A 133 8.24 -14.24 13.22
N ILE A 134 8.17 -14.54 11.93
CA ILE A 134 7.34 -15.62 11.39
C ILE A 134 8.13 -16.46 10.39
N LYS A 135 8.35 -17.73 10.72
CA LYS A 135 9.12 -18.69 9.91
C LYS A 135 10.52 -18.15 9.53
N LYS A 136 10.67 -17.63 8.29
CA LYS A 136 11.94 -17.10 7.74
C LYS A 136 11.86 -15.59 7.45
N ARG A 137 10.85 -14.90 7.98
CA ARG A 137 10.65 -13.46 7.80
C ARG A 137 10.60 -12.80 9.16
N SER A 138 11.17 -11.61 9.21
CA SER A 138 11.13 -10.74 10.36
C SER A 138 10.41 -9.44 10.04
N PHE A 139 9.89 -8.79 11.07
CA PHE A 139 9.31 -7.45 11.00
C PHE A 139 10.07 -6.55 11.98
N PHE A 140 10.82 -5.59 11.44
CA PHE A 140 11.56 -4.58 12.20
C PHE A 140 10.70 -3.33 12.34
N ILE A 141 10.42 -2.91 13.58
CA ILE A 141 9.45 -1.86 13.84
C ILE A 141 10.03 -0.78 14.75
N MET A 142 9.86 0.46 14.33
CA MET A 142 10.14 1.63 15.16
C MET A 142 8.85 2.41 15.42
N ILE A 143 8.71 2.92 16.64
CA ILE A 143 7.49 3.54 17.17
C ILE A 143 7.79 4.99 17.55
N THR A 144 6.95 5.92 17.11
CA THR A 144 6.99 7.32 17.56
C THR A 144 5.58 7.81 17.81
N SER A 145 5.37 8.76 18.72
CA SER A 145 4.04 9.30 19.02
C SER A 145 3.53 10.18 17.86
N CYS A 146 4.41 11.02 17.30
CA CYS A 146 4.08 11.95 16.24
C CYS A 146 5.20 12.08 15.17
N PHE A 147 4.90 12.78 14.07
CA PHE A 147 5.83 13.05 12.98
C PHE A 147 6.69 14.28 13.25
N ASP A 148 7.71 14.09 14.07
CA ASP A 148 8.72 15.08 14.44
C ASP A 148 10.12 14.69 13.91
N GLU A 149 11.17 15.28 14.46
CA GLU A 149 12.56 14.94 14.14
C GLU A 149 12.91 13.49 14.50
N ASN A 150 12.34 12.97 15.59
CA ASN A 150 12.52 11.58 16.02
C ASN A 150 11.91 10.60 15.00
N ALA A 151 10.73 10.92 14.45
CA ALA A 151 10.15 10.15 13.35
C ALA A 151 11.06 10.11 12.10
N ALA A 152 11.70 11.23 11.77
CA ALA A 152 12.63 11.33 10.65
C ALA A 152 13.92 10.53 10.88
N GLU A 153 14.43 10.53 12.11
CA GLU A 153 15.58 9.70 12.52
C GLU A 153 15.24 8.21 12.44
N LYS A 154 14.15 7.77 13.06
CA LYS A 154 13.68 6.36 13.01
C LYS A 154 13.43 5.88 11.58
N SER A 155 12.88 6.74 10.73
CA SER A 155 12.73 6.49 9.29
C SER A 155 14.06 6.20 8.60
N ARG A 156 15.11 6.96 8.91
CA ARG A 156 16.46 6.73 8.36
C ARG A 156 17.04 5.42 8.87
N GLN A 157 16.89 5.11 10.15
CA GLN A 157 17.38 3.86 10.74
C GLN A 157 16.69 2.63 10.13
N LEU A 158 15.37 2.68 9.88
CA LEU A 158 14.65 1.61 9.18
C LEU A 158 15.17 1.39 7.75
N ILE A 159 15.57 2.44 7.05
CA ILE A 159 16.19 2.33 5.72
C ILE A 159 17.55 1.62 5.81
N GLU A 160 18.35 1.92 6.83
CA GLU A 160 19.65 1.24 7.03
C GLU A 160 19.46 -0.23 7.41
N LEU A 161 18.55 -0.55 8.34
CA LEU A 161 18.18 -1.93 8.67
C LEU A 161 17.73 -2.70 7.43
N ARG A 162 16.99 -2.04 6.53
CA ARG A 162 16.54 -2.61 5.27
C ARG A 162 17.67 -2.89 4.29
N LYS A 163 18.74 -2.09 4.29
CA LYS A 163 19.94 -2.35 3.46
C LYS A 163 20.74 -3.52 4.01
N GLU A 164 20.78 -3.67 5.34
CA GLU A 164 21.45 -4.76 6.05
C GLU A 164 20.71 -6.10 5.89
N HIS A 165 19.45 -6.16 6.34
CA HIS A 165 18.67 -7.40 6.44
C HIS A 165 17.87 -7.75 5.18
N LYS A 166 18.01 -6.96 4.10
CA LYS A 166 17.48 -7.20 2.75
C LYS A 166 15.95 -7.27 2.66
N HIS A 167 15.47 -7.53 1.44
CA HIS A 167 14.08 -7.34 1.00
C HIS A 167 13.07 -8.40 1.46
N LYS A 168 13.51 -9.46 2.15
CA LYS A 168 12.62 -10.56 2.57
C LYS A 168 11.85 -10.26 3.86
N ASN A 169 12.31 -9.27 4.62
CA ASN A 169 11.72 -8.81 5.86
C ASN A 169 10.82 -7.60 5.63
N ASP A 170 9.95 -7.33 6.59
CA ASP A 170 9.07 -6.18 6.63
C ASP A 170 9.64 -5.11 7.58
N TYR A 171 9.40 -3.83 7.28
CA TYR A 171 9.95 -2.70 8.01
C TYR A 171 8.86 -1.65 8.19
N GLY A 172 8.72 -1.10 9.40
CA GLY A 172 7.57 -0.27 9.74
C GLY A 172 7.88 0.86 10.71
N LEU A 173 7.48 2.07 10.35
CA LEU A 173 7.32 3.18 11.28
C LEU A 173 5.86 3.22 11.75
N ILE A 174 5.63 3.04 13.04
CA ILE A 174 4.28 3.07 13.62
C ILE A 174 4.12 4.35 14.43
N VAL A 175 2.99 5.01 14.19
CA VAL A 175 2.59 6.24 14.87
C VAL A 175 1.16 6.14 15.37
N MET A 176 0.68 7.17 16.07
CA MET A 176 -0.76 7.31 16.27
C MET A 176 -1.44 7.71 14.96
N ALA A 177 -2.70 7.29 14.81
CA ALA A 177 -3.52 7.65 13.67
C ALA A 177 -3.81 9.16 13.61
N PHE A 178 -3.92 9.80 14.77
CA PHE A 178 -4.11 11.24 14.92
C PHE A 178 -3.13 11.82 15.94
N GLN A 179 -2.42 12.86 15.55
CA GLN A 179 -1.28 13.39 16.32
C GLN A 179 -1.58 14.73 17.00
N GLU A 180 -2.81 15.22 16.94
CA GLU A 180 -3.22 16.47 17.58
C GLU A 180 -3.03 16.52 19.10
N PRO A 181 -3.15 15.42 19.87
CA PRO A 181 -2.80 15.45 21.30
C PRO A 181 -1.36 15.89 21.56
N PHE A 182 -0.48 15.76 20.56
CA PHE A 182 0.91 16.21 20.60
C PHE A 182 1.16 17.47 19.74
N GLY A 183 0.09 18.20 19.41
CA GLY A 183 0.18 19.48 18.70
C GLY A 183 0.43 19.39 17.20
N ILE A 184 0.34 18.21 16.59
CA ILE A 184 0.51 18.03 15.15
C ILE A 184 -0.88 17.90 14.48
N PRO A 185 -1.32 18.90 13.70
CA PRO A 185 -2.57 18.82 12.94
C PRO A 185 -2.53 17.70 11.89
N LEU A 186 -3.67 17.08 11.61
CA LEU A 186 -3.81 16.08 10.55
C LEU A 186 -3.26 16.55 9.19
N SER A 187 -3.40 17.83 8.84
CA SER A 187 -2.84 18.38 7.59
C SER A 187 -1.31 18.34 7.56
N VAL A 188 -0.65 18.59 8.70
CA VAL A 188 0.80 18.50 8.85
C VAL A 188 1.24 17.04 8.82
N GLN A 189 0.49 16.16 9.49
CA GLN A 189 0.70 14.72 9.46
C GLN A 189 0.65 14.17 8.03
N GLU A 190 -0.39 14.52 7.26
CA GLU A 190 -0.55 14.12 5.85
C GLU A 190 0.57 14.67 4.98
N SER A 191 0.95 15.94 5.18
CA SER A 191 2.06 16.56 4.46
C SER A 191 3.38 15.82 4.71
N TRP A 192 3.64 15.39 5.95
CA TRP A 192 4.82 14.59 6.28
C TRP A 192 4.81 13.24 5.55
N VAL A 193 3.67 12.53 5.56
CA VAL A 193 3.54 11.25 4.85
C VAL A 193 3.78 11.43 3.36
N MET A 194 3.15 12.43 2.73
CA MET A 194 3.34 12.72 1.30
C MET A 194 4.78 13.09 0.96
N ALA A 195 5.46 13.84 1.81
CA ALA A 195 6.87 14.22 1.59
C ALA A 195 7.84 13.02 1.72
N ASN A 196 7.47 11.98 2.45
CA ASN A 196 8.35 10.84 2.75
C ASN A 196 7.96 9.54 2.02
N VAL A 197 6.75 9.45 1.45
CA VAL A 197 6.20 8.22 0.88
C VAL A 197 7.09 7.63 -0.20
N ASP A 198 7.62 8.43 -1.13
CA ASP A 198 8.45 7.92 -2.23
C ASP A 198 9.76 7.30 -1.72
N LYS A 199 10.41 7.99 -0.77
CA LYS A 199 11.66 7.54 -0.17
C LYS A 199 11.46 6.26 0.66
N LEU A 200 10.42 6.21 1.48
CA LEU A 200 10.13 5.04 2.32
C LEU A 200 9.65 3.84 1.47
N SER A 201 8.76 4.09 0.51
CA SER A 201 8.19 3.04 -0.34
C SER A 201 9.24 2.41 -1.26
N SER A 202 10.18 3.19 -1.80
CA SER A 202 11.31 2.65 -2.59
C SER A 202 12.19 1.69 -1.79
N HIS A 203 12.28 1.88 -0.47
CA HIS A 203 12.96 0.97 0.44
C HIS A 203 12.06 -0.14 1.00
N ARG A 204 10.76 -0.13 0.69
CA ARG A 204 9.76 -1.00 1.30
C ARG A 204 9.65 -0.82 2.83
N VAL A 205 9.68 0.42 3.29
CA VAL A 205 9.36 0.79 4.68
C VAL A 205 7.91 1.30 4.71
N GLY A 206 7.05 0.64 5.47
CA GLY A 206 5.66 1.03 5.67
C GLY A 206 5.50 2.05 6.79
N VAL A 207 4.48 2.89 6.68
CA VAL A 207 4.05 3.80 7.74
C VAL A 207 2.62 3.43 8.12
N TYR A 208 2.38 3.26 9.42
CA TYR A 208 1.09 2.78 9.93
C TYR A 208 0.65 3.60 11.15
N GLY A 209 -0.63 3.89 11.25
CA GLY A 209 -1.25 4.63 12.35
C GLY A 209 -2.13 3.74 13.22
N VAL A 210 -1.87 3.65 14.52
CA VAL A 210 -2.77 2.99 15.49
C VAL A 210 -3.81 4.00 15.95
N ASP A 211 -5.08 3.63 15.88
CA ASP A 211 -6.18 4.49 16.30
C ASP A 211 -6.04 4.89 17.78
N ASN A 212 -6.25 6.18 18.07
CA ASN A 212 -6.04 6.75 19.39
C ASN A 212 -6.98 6.16 20.45
N SER A 213 -8.18 5.76 20.06
CA SER A 213 -9.20 5.23 20.98
C SER A 213 -9.39 3.72 20.86
N ASP A 214 -9.11 3.14 19.69
CA ASP A 214 -9.22 1.69 19.45
C ASP A 214 -7.86 1.06 19.07
N PRO A 215 -7.09 0.51 20.01
CA PRO A 215 -5.80 -0.12 19.71
C PRO A 215 -5.91 -1.35 18.77
N ASN A 216 -7.12 -1.80 18.45
CA ASN A 216 -7.36 -2.89 17.51
C ASN A 216 -7.47 -2.42 16.05
N ARG A 217 -7.56 -1.11 15.81
CA ARG A 217 -7.63 -0.49 14.49
C ARG A 217 -6.30 0.14 14.12
N ILE A 218 -5.70 -0.37 13.05
CA ILE A 218 -4.42 0.08 12.55
C ILE A 218 -4.56 0.35 11.06
N TYR A 219 -4.19 1.55 10.67
CA TYR A 219 -4.38 2.06 9.32
C TYR A 219 -3.03 2.13 8.59
N PRO A 220 -2.95 1.68 7.34
CA PRO A 220 -1.76 1.87 6.54
C PRO A 220 -1.79 3.25 5.90
N PHE A 221 -0.71 4.01 6.07
CA PHE A 221 -0.54 5.31 5.41
C PHE A 221 0.25 5.20 4.11
N THR A 222 1.06 4.15 3.95
CA THR A 222 1.86 3.92 2.74
C THR A 222 1.68 2.49 2.21
N ILE A 223 2.76 1.70 2.17
CA ILE A 223 2.77 0.34 1.62
C ILE A 223 2.30 -0.69 2.65
N TYR A 224 2.02 -1.91 2.18
CA TYR A 224 1.60 -3.03 3.01
C TYR A 224 2.73 -4.06 3.22
N PRO A 225 2.75 -4.74 4.39
CA PRO A 225 3.65 -5.86 4.63
C PRO A 225 3.28 -7.05 3.72
N GLN A 226 4.24 -7.94 3.51
CA GLN A 226 4.13 -9.00 2.50
C GLN A 226 3.50 -10.30 3.03
N VAL A 227 3.33 -10.44 4.34
CA VAL A 227 2.66 -11.60 4.93
C VAL A 227 1.16 -11.51 4.68
N TYR A 228 0.59 -12.57 4.11
CA TYR A 228 -0.78 -12.58 3.58
C TYR A 228 -1.84 -12.14 4.60
N GLY A 229 -1.74 -12.57 5.86
CA GLY A 229 -2.67 -12.17 6.91
C GLY A 229 -2.65 -10.66 7.17
N LEU A 230 -1.46 -10.09 7.34
CA LEU A 230 -1.28 -8.64 7.50
C LEU A 230 -1.65 -7.86 6.24
N LEU A 231 -1.27 -8.34 5.05
CA LEU A 231 -1.65 -7.73 3.78
C LEU A 231 -3.18 -7.63 3.65
N ARG A 232 -3.89 -8.72 3.95
CA ARG A 232 -5.36 -8.75 3.94
C ARG A 232 -5.94 -7.78 4.97
N TYR A 233 -5.38 -7.72 6.17
CA TYR A 233 -5.78 -6.77 7.21
C TYR A 233 -5.66 -5.33 6.70
N PHE A 234 -4.50 -4.94 6.17
CA PHE A 234 -4.22 -3.58 5.75
C PHE A 234 -4.98 -3.15 4.48
N VAL A 235 -5.25 -4.09 3.56
CA VAL A 235 -6.16 -3.82 2.42
C VAL A 235 -7.57 -3.47 2.90
N ALA A 236 -8.05 -4.14 3.94
CA ALA A 236 -9.36 -3.84 4.53
C ALA A 236 -9.35 -2.51 5.31
N SER A 237 -8.35 -2.30 6.18
CA SER A 237 -8.28 -1.10 7.02
C SER A 237 -7.92 0.18 6.26
N SER A 238 -7.30 0.07 5.07
CA SER A 238 -7.06 1.21 4.17
C SER A 238 -8.35 1.93 3.78
N ARG A 239 -9.46 1.20 3.58
CA ARG A 239 -10.77 1.80 3.28
C ARG A 239 -11.34 2.49 4.52
N GLN A 240 -11.23 1.83 5.67
CA GLN A 240 -11.69 2.37 6.95
C GLN A 240 -10.99 3.68 7.31
N TRP A 241 -9.69 3.80 6.98
CA TRP A 241 -8.95 5.04 7.20
C TRP A 241 -9.60 6.24 6.52
N GLN A 242 -10.05 6.10 5.26
CA GLN A 242 -10.68 7.21 4.53
C GLN A 242 -11.98 7.66 5.21
N ASP A 243 -12.78 6.71 5.69
CA ASP A 243 -14.03 7.00 6.40
C ASP A 243 -13.76 7.68 7.74
N VAL A 244 -12.85 7.13 8.55
CA VAL A 244 -12.48 7.64 9.87
C VAL A 244 -11.87 9.03 9.77
N ARG A 245 -10.96 9.23 8.80
CA ARG A 245 -10.37 10.53 8.47
C ARG A 245 -11.44 11.56 8.11
N THR A 246 -12.41 11.19 7.26
CA THR A 246 -13.49 12.09 6.84
C THR A 246 -14.39 12.48 8.01
N GLN A 247 -14.79 11.50 8.83
CA GLN A 247 -15.59 11.74 10.04
C GLN A 247 -14.86 12.66 11.02
N TYR A 248 -13.55 12.45 11.21
CA TYR A 248 -12.74 13.30 12.06
C TYR A 248 -12.71 14.75 11.58
N LEU A 249 -12.49 14.99 10.27
CA LEU A 249 -12.53 16.33 9.69
C LEU A 249 -13.91 16.99 9.85
N MET A 250 -15.00 16.24 9.65
CA MET A 250 -16.37 16.75 9.83
C MET A 250 -16.65 17.16 11.28
N SER A 251 -16.19 16.36 12.25
CA SER A 251 -16.38 16.65 13.69
C SER A 251 -15.68 17.93 14.17
N ARG A 252 -14.66 18.40 13.44
CA ARG A 252 -13.92 19.63 13.74
C ARG A 252 -14.37 20.85 12.94
N GLY A 253 -15.18 20.65 11.90
CA GLY A 253 -15.79 21.73 11.12
C GLY A 253 -17.15 22.19 11.64
N SER A 254 -17.59 21.66 12.79
CA SER A 254 -18.87 21.94 13.45
C SER A 254 -18.67 22.78 14.71
#